data_AF-A0A925LXS5-F1
#
_entry.id   AF-A0A925LXS5-F1
#
_cell.length_a   1.000
_cell.length_b   1.000
_cell.length_c   1.000
_cell.angle_alpha   90.00
_cell.angle_beta   90.00
_cell.angle_gamma   90.00
#
_symmetry.space_group_name_H-M   'P 1'
#
loop_
_entity.id
_entity.type
_entity.pdbx_description
1 polymer ?
#
loop_
_entity_poly.entity_id
_entity_poly.type
_entity_poly.pdbx_seq_one_letter_code
_entity_poly.pdbx_strand_id
1 'polypeptide(L)'
;MVHVVGVNGAGVIAAAAGAVAGNAVSSIAVDTGGFRFESITEIRDINLLPGAVKYGDTPAILALCAPTKIAIAGETADSVGLMKSAYAVNVAEADFLPKSDEGSAIVDWLLKQA
;
A
#
# COMPACT_ATOMS: atom_id res chain seq x y z
N MET A 1 -10.91 -11.53 12.47
CA MET A 1 -10.19 -11.14 11.24
C MET A 1 -9.51 -9.83 11.53
N VAL A 2 -8.29 -9.63 11.03
CA VAL A 2 -7.50 -8.40 11.30
C VAL A 2 -7.34 -7.67 9.97
N HIS A 3 -7.72 -6.41 9.94
CA HIS A 3 -7.58 -5.55 8.77
C HIS A 3 -6.62 -4.41 9.11
N VAL A 4 -5.68 -4.12 8.21
CA VAL A 4 -4.70 -3.04 8.39
C VAL A 4 -5.08 -1.88 7.50
N VAL A 5 -5.21 -0.68 8.10
CA VAL A 5 -5.60 0.53 7.39
C VAL A 5 -4.55 1.62 7.60
N GLY A 6 -4.13 2.27 6.51
CA GLY A 6 -3.21 3.41 6.55
C GLY A 6 -3.67 4.55 5.65
N VAL A 7 -3.95 5.71 6.23
CA VAL A 7 -4.39 6.93 5.51
C VAL A 7 -3.62 8.14 6.02
N ASN A 8 -3.78 9.30 5.38
CA ASN A 8 -3.22 10.58 5.84
C ASN A 8 -1.70 10.51 6.13
N GLY A 9 -0.94 9.95 5.19
CA GLY A 9 0.52 9.78 5.30
C GLY A 9 0.97 8.45 5.90
N ALA A 10 0.06 7.65 6.46
CA ALA A 10 0.40 6.33 7.01
C ALA A 10 0.31 5.18 5.99
N GLY A 11 -0.06 5.43 4.72
CA GLY A 11 -0.33 4.38 3.73
C GLY A 11 0.85 3.43 3.50
N VAL A 12 2.05 3.97 3.27
CA VAL A 12 3.25 3.15 3.06
C VAL A 12 3.67 2.40 4.34
N ILE A 13 3.46 3.00 5.51
CA ILE A 13 3.77 2.37 6.81
C ILE A 13 2.86 1.17 7.03
N ALA A 14 1.57 1.34 6.78
CA ALA A 14 0.57 0.27 6.86
C ALA A 14 0.81 -0.84 5.83
N ALA A 15 1.21 -0.48 4.60
CA ALA A 15 1.60 -1.46 3.59
C ALA A 15 2.83 -2.27 4.04
N ALA A 16 3.86 -1.61 4.59
CA ALA A 16 5.03 -2.30 5.13
C ALA A 16 4.66 -3.24 6.30
N ALA A 17 3.79 -2.80 7.21
CA ALA A 17 3.28 -3.64 8.29
C ALA A 17 2.51 -4.86 7.76
N GLY A 18 1.64 -4.66 6.76
CA GLY A 18 0.91 -5.74 6.09
C GLY A 18 1.83 -6.74 5.40
N ALA A 19 2.84 -6.26 4.66
CA ALA A 19 3.84 -7.10 4.02
C ALA A 19 4.63 -7.95 5.03
N VAL A 20 5.02 -7.37 6.19
CA VAL A 20 5.73 -8.11 7.25
C VAL A 20 4.83 -9.10 7.98
N ALA A 21 3.58 -8.70 8.25
CA ALA A 21 2.63 -9.53 8.98
C ALA A 21 2.09 -10.71 8.14
N GLY A 22 2.07 -10.57 6.81
CA GLY A 22 1.64 -11.62 5.88
C GLY A 22 0.26 -12.17 6.22
N ASN A 23 0.16 -13.49 6.36
CA ASN A 23 -1.10 -14.20 6.60
C ASN A 23 -1.79 -13.90 7.94
N ALA A 24 -1.15 -13.16 8.85
CA ALA A 24 -1.80 -12.66 10.06
C ALA A 24 -2.84 -11.56 9.77
N VAL A 25 -2.74 -10.91 8.60
CA VAL A 25 -3.66 -9.86 8.16
C VAL A 25 -4.58 -10.41 7.08
N SER A 26 -5.88 -10.19 7.24
CA SER A 26 -6.92 -10.66 6.32
C SER A 26 -7.07 -9.75 5.10
N SER A 27 -6.92 -8.44 5.29
CA SER A 27 -6.86 -7.48 4.19
C SER A 27 -6.16 -6.17 4.57
N ILE A 28 -5.69 -5.46 3.56
CA ILE A 28 -4.94 -4.21 3.69
C ILE A 28 -5.68 -3.11 2.92
N ALA A 29 -5.86 -1.93 3.50
CA ALA A 29 -6.41 -0.77 2.80
C ALA A 29 -5.52 0.45 3.04
N VAL A 30 -4.90 0.98 1.99
CA VAL A 30 -3.91 2.04 2.11
C VAL A 30 -4.18 3.19 1.15
N ASP A 31 -3.99 4.42 1.61
CA ASP A 31 -3.85 5.59 0.75
C ASP A 31 -2.39 6.04 0.76
N THR A 32 -1.68 5.79 -0.34
CA THR A 32 -0.28 6.21 -0.47
C THR A 32 -0.17 7.70 -0.79
N GLY A 33 -1.23 8.34 -1.27
CA GLY A 33 -1.18 9.70 -1.82
C GLY A 33 -0.20 9.87 -2.98
N GLY A 34 0.23 8.77 -3.62
CA GLY A 34 1.31 8.76 -4.61
C GLY A 34 2.71 8.93 -4.02
N PHE A 35 2.88 8.72 -2.72
CA PHE A 35 4.15 8.88 -2.02
C PHE A 35 5.26 8.02 -2.64
N ARG A 36 6.46 8.60 -2.74
CA ARG A 36 7.68 7.91 -3.17
C ARG A 36 8.82 8.28 -2.24
N PHE A 37 9.57 7.30 -1.76
CA PHE A 37 10.77 7.52 -0.95
C PHE A 37 11.83 8.30 -1.73
N GLU A 38 11.86 8.20 -3.06
CA GLU A 38 12.77 8.98 -3.90
C GLU A 38 12.61 10.50 -3.74
N SER A 39 11.45 10.96 -3.28
CA SER A 39 11.17 12.38 -3.06
C SER A 39 11.82 12.95 -1.80
N ILE A 40 12.36 12.10 -0.91
CA ILE A 40 12.99 12.53 0.34
C ILE A 40 14.39 13.07 0.06
N THR A 41 14.58 14.36 0.34
CA THR A 41 15.87 15.05 0.19
C THR A 41 16.55 15.37 1.53
N GLU A 42 15.86 15.15 2.65
CA GLU A 42 16.32 15.54 3.99
C GLU A 42 16.65 14.32 4.86
N ILE A 43 17.84 14.29 5.45
CA ILE A 43 18.31 13.17 6.29
C ILE A 43 17.52 12.99 7.59
N ARG A 44 16.77 14.01 8.01
CA ARG A 44 15.93 13.99 9.22
C ARG A 44 14.44 13.87 8.90
N ASP A 45 14.08 13.55 7.66
CA ASP A 45 12.69 13.31 7.31
C ASP A 45 12.13 12.14 8.14
N ILE A 46 10.94 12.32 8.70
CA ILE A 46 10.28 11.32 9.54
C ILE A 46 9.96 10.04 8.76
N ASN A 47 9.79 10.14 7.44
CA ASN A 47 9.50 9.03 6.54
C ASN A 47 10.77 8.43 5.93
N LEU A 48 11.97 8.89 6.32
CA LEU A 48 13.21 8.39 5.75
C LEU A 48 13.40 6.91 6.09
N LEU A 49 13.39 6.07 5.05
CA LEU A 49 13.74 4.65 5.11
C LEU A 49 14.99 4.39 4.25
N PRO A 50 16.17 4.20 4.88
CA PRO A 50 17.41 3.96 4.14
C PRO A 50 17.30 2.77 3.20
N GLY A 51 17.66 2.99 1.93
CA GLY A 51 17.65 1.95 0.91
C GLY A 51 16.28 1.66 0.27
N ALA A 52 15.20 2.34 0.66
CA ALA A 52 13.87 2.08 0.08
C ALA A 52 13.86 2.19 -1.46
N VAL A 53 14.47 3.23 -2.02
CA VAL A 53 14.58 3.42 -3.48
C VAL A 53 15.37 2.29 -4.15
N LYS A 54 16.46 1.82 -3.51
CA LYS A 54 17.27 0.71 -4.02
C LYS A 54 16.48 -0.59 -4.16
N TYR A 55 15.48 -0.80 -3.31
CA TYR A 55 14.64 -1.99 -3.31
C TYR A 55 13.30 -1.80 -4.01
N GLY A 56 13.13 -0.73 -4.80
CA GLY A 56 11.97 -0.52 -5.66
C GLY A 56 10.86 0.36 -5.07
N ASP A 57 11.17 1.13 -4.03
CA ASP A 57 10.31 2.18 -3.46
C ASP A 57 8.92 1.62 -3.02
N THR A 58 7.93 2.48 -2.97
CA THR A 58 6.53 2.23 -2.61
C THR A 58 5.92 1.11 -3.46
N PRO A 59 6.12 1.05 -4.80
CA PRO A 59 5.64 -0.06 -5.60
C PRO A 59 6.14 -1.44 -5.14
N ALA A 60 7.38 -1.55 -4.67
CA ALA A 60 7.92 -2.81 -4.16
C ALA A 60 7.31 -3.22 -2.81
N ILE A 61 7.09 -2.26 -1.91
CA ILE A 61 6.40 -2.54 -0.63
C ILE A 61 4.98 -3.06 -0.89
N LEU A 62 4.25 -2.43 -1.83
CA LEU A 62 2.93 -2.90 -2.22
C LEU A 62 2.97 -4.28 -2.89
N ALA A 63 4.00 -4.58 -3.67
CA ALA A 63 4.20 -5.89 -4.28
C ALA A 63 4.39 -7.00 -3.23
N LEU A 64 5.12 -6.72 -2.15
CA LEU A 64 5.34 -7.66 -1.04
C LEU A 64 4.07 -8.01 -0.27
N CYS A 65 2.99 -7.23 -0.42
CA CYS A 65 1.71 -7.55 0.22
C CYS A 65 1.01 -8.76 -0.43
N ALA A 66 1.37 -9.16 -1.65
CA ALA A 66 0.79 -10.33 -2.29
C ALA A 66 1.05 -11.61 -1.46
N PRO A 67 0.07 -12.53 -1.33
CA PRO A 67 -1.24 -12.57 -1.98
C PRO A 67 -2.38 -11.90 -1.17
N THR A 68 -2.06 -11.15 -0.12
CA THR A 68 -3.06 -10.54 0.77
C THR A 68 -3.95 -9.58 -0.02
N LYS A 69 -5.27 -9.68 0.13
CA LYS A 69 -6.21 -8.77 -0.53
C LYS A 69 -5.91 -7.33 -0.13
N ILE A 70 -5.75 -6.45 -1.12
CA ILE A 70 -5.40 -5.05 -0.89
C ILE A 70 -6.32 -4.08 -1.63
N ALA A 71 -6.64 -2.97 -0.98
CA ALA A 71 -7.17 -1.78 -1.63
C ALA A 71 -6.17 -0.62 -1.53
N ILE A 72 -6.00 0.12 -2.62
CA ILE A 72 -4.99 1.16 -2.75
C ILE A 72 -5.63 2.42 -3.33
N ALA A 73 -5.61 3.51 -2.56
CA ALA A 73 -5.87 4.86 -3.05
C ALA A 73 -4.54 5.59 -3.32
N GLY A 74 -4.58 6.59 -4.21
CA GLY A 74 -3.41 7.40 -4.55
C GLY A 74 -2.44 6.76 -5.55
N GLU A 75 -2.71 5.53 -6.00
CA GLU A 75 -1.96 4.83 -7.05
C GLU A 75 -2.87 4.43 -8.21
N THR A 76 -2.27 4.18 -9.37
CA THR A 76 -2.91 3.53 -10.52
C THR A 76 -2.16 2.25 -10.87
N ALA A 77 -2.78 1.34 -11.60
CA ALA A 77 -2.12 0.11 -12.04
C ALA A 77 -0.82 0.37 -12.84
N ASP A 78 -0.73 1.52 -13.50
CA ASP A 78 0.46 1.93 -14.25
C ASP A 78 1.54 2.54 -13.35
N SER A 79 1.17 3.21 -12.25
CA SER A 79 2.13 3.78 -11.29
C SER A 79 2.80 2.72 -10.40
N VAL A 80 2.21 1.52 -10.30
CA VAL A 80 2.72 0.41 -9.48
C VAL A 80 2.91 -0.89 -10.28
N GLY A 81 3.56 -0.80 -11.44
CA GLY A 81 3.77 -1.95 -12.34
C GLY A 81 4.39 -3.20 -11.66
N LEU A 82 5.33 -3.02 -10.73
CA LEU A 82 5.93 -4.13 -9.98
C LEU A 82 4.91 -4.89 -9.12
N MET A 83 4.02 -4.15 -8.44
CA MET A 83 2.94 -4.74 -7.65
C MET A 83 1.94 -5.47 -8.53
N LYS A 84 1.56 -4.89 -9.68
CA LYS A 84 0.68 -5.54 -10.66
C LYS A 84 1.22 -6.91 -11.08
N SER A 85 2.52 -7.00 -11.38
CA SER A 85 3.18 -8.26 -11.72
C SER A 85 3.13 -9.28 -10.57
N ALA A 86 3.39 -8.84 -9.33
CA ALA A 86 3.34 -9.73 -8.16
C ALA A 86 1.94 -10.30 -7.91
N TYR A 87 0.90 -9.46 -8.02
CA TYR A 87 -0.49 -9.90 -7.81
C TYR A 87 -0.99 -10.81 -8.95
N ALA A 88 -0.57 -10.56 -10.19
CA ALA A 88 -0.91 -11.41 -11.32
C ALA A 88 -0.37 -12.85 -11.16
N VAL A 89 0.88 -13.00 -10.69
CA VAL A 89 1.49 -14.33 -10.46
C VAL A 89 0.85 -15.05 -9.29
N ASN A 90 0.42 -14.31 -8.27
CA ASN A 90 -0.22 -14.86 -7.07
C ASN A 90 -1.73 -15.09 -7.22
N VAL A 91 -2.33 -14.70 -8.36
CA VAL A 91 -3.79 -14.75 -8.59
C VAL A 91 -4.57 -14.05 -7.47
N ALA A 92 -4.05 -12.90 -7.02
CA ALA A 92 -4.56 -12.15 -5.89
C ALA A 92 -5.32 -10.89 -6.35
N GLU A 93 -6.29 -10.45 -5.54
CA GLU A 93 -7.11 -9.27 -5.81
C GLU A 93 -6.44 -8.00 -5.30
N ALA A 94 -6.40 -6.98 -6.17
CA ALA A 94 -5.95 -5.63 -5.86
C ALA A 94 -6.96 -4.61 -6.39
N ASP A 95 -7.57 -3.86 -5.48
CA ASP A 95 -8.57 -2.85 -5.81
C ASP A 95 -7.94 -1.44 -5.82
N PHE A 96 -7.99 -0.76 -6.96
CA PHE A 96 -7.57 0.64 -7.06
C PHE A 96 -8.75 1.56 -6.75
N LEU A 97 -8.65 2.31 -5.67
CA LEU A 97 -9.67 3.22 -5.18
C LEU A 97 -9.42 4.65 -5.67
N PRO A 98 -10.47 5.46 -5.87
CA PRO A 98 -10.29 6.89 -6.13
C PRO A 98 -9.57 7.54 -4.95
N LYS A 99 -8.74 8.54 -5.24
CA LYS A 99 -8.14 9.39 -4.22
C LYS A 99 -9.27 10.05 -3.41
N SER A 100 -9.31 9.81 -2.11
CA SER A 100 -10.32 10.37 -1.22
C SER A 100 -9.67 11.35 -0.25
N ASP A 101 -10.05 12.61 -0.29
CA ASP A 101 -9.52 13.62 0.64
C ASP A 101 -9.95 13.34 2.11
N GLU A 102 -10.99 12.53 2.33
CA GLU A 102 -11.52 12.17 3.65
C GLU A 102 -11.43 10.68 4.01
N GLY A 103 -10.83 9.83 3.17
CA GLY A 103 -10.72 8.38 3.43
C GLY A 103 -12.02 7.58 3.24
N SER A 104 -13.10 8.19 2.75
CA SER A 104 -14.43 7.56 2.62
C SER A 104 -14.42 6.29 1.77
N ALA A 105 -13.68 6.27 0.66
CA ALA A 105 -13.59 5.10 -0.22
C ALA A 105 -12.93 3.90 0.47
N ILE A 106 -11.92 4.14 1.32
CA ILE A 106 -11.26 3.09 2.11
C ILE A 106 -12.22 2.52 3.15
N VAL A 107 -13.00 3.37 3.82
CA VAL A 107 -14.01 2.92 4.79
C VAL A 107 -15.09 2.10 4.10
N ASP A 108 -15.64 2.58 2.99
CA ASP A 108 -16.66 1.87 2.21
C ASP A 108 -16.17 0.52 1.70
N TRP A 109 -14.90 0.44 1.29
CA TRP A 109 -14.29 -0.82 0.90
C TRP A 109 -14.12 -1.76 2.10
N LEU A 110 -13.66 -1.25 3.24
CA LEU A 110 -13.46 -2.03 4.46
C LEU A 110 -14.77 -2.62 4.99
N LEU A 111 -15.87 -1.84 4.95
CA LEU A 111 -17.20 -2.30 5.36
C LEU A 111 -17.71 -3.47 4.52
N LYS A 112 -17.24 -3.64 3.27
CA LYS A 112 -17.57 -4.78 2.41
C LYS A 112 -16.77 -6.04 2.73
N GLN A 113 -15.74 -5.96 3.57
CA GLN A 113 -14.92 -7.09 3.99
C GLN A 113 -15.39 -7.72 5.31
N ALA A 114 -16.37 -7.09 5.99
CA ALA A 114 -16.93 -7.52 7.26
C ALA A 114 -18.07 -8.54 7.11
#